data_AF-A0A182EUY0-F1
#
_entry.id   AF-A0A182EUY0-F1
#
_cell.length_a   1.000
_cell.length_b   1.000
_cell.length_c   1.000
_cell.angle_alpha   90.00
_cell.angle_beta   90.00
_cell.angle_gamma   90.00
#
_symmetry.space_group_name_H-M   'P 1'
#
loop_
_entity.id
_entity.type
_entity.pdbx_description
1 polymer ?
#
loop_
_entity_poly.entity_id
_entity_poly.type
_entity_poly.pdbx_seq_one_letter_code
_entity_poly.pdbx_strand_id
1 'polypeptide(L)'
;MRSNSADYIIRNVIRQRAIKHINYPTKEDLSGAATGLLRLQDTYRMNTKDIADGKILNSQMRTVALNAGDCFEIGHAAYHAHDYYHTIMWMQEARERAEKEAIPTVNLENILEQLAFALYKQGNLKRALLLMDELYHRIFHSARTTDSDHPRAKVNVREYENLLEDDGVQRIHMRQDIPPVHNIRDENDLDEGSRLIYEASCRQEVSIDTVAQSRFYCYYKMDRPYLRLA
;
A
#
# COMPACT_ATOMS: atom_id res chain seq x y z
N MET A 1 -1.23 -35.89 -2.36
CA MET A 1 -0.69 -34.52 -2.42
C MET A 1 -0.87 -34.01 -3.83
N ARG A 2 -1.75 -33.02 -4.07
CA ARG A 2 -1.84 -32.37 -5.37
C ARG A 2 -0.56 -31.55 -5.55
N SER A 3 0.30 -31.94 -6.48
CA SER A 3 1.46 -31.15 -6.88
C SER A 3 1.00 -29.71 -7.17
N ASN A 4 1.67 -28.72 -6.57
CA ASN A 4 1.38 -27.31 -6.80
C ASN A 4 1.36 -27.02 -8.31
N SER A 5 0.20 -26.71 -8.85
CA SER A 5 0.00 -26.41 -10.27
C SER A 5 0.74 -25.13 -10.70
N ALA A 6 1.15 -24.28 -9.75
CA ALA A 6 1.81 -23.02 -10.04
C ALA A 6 3.16 -23.23 -10.75
N ASP A 7 4.02 -24.13 -10.28
CA ASP A 7 5.34 -24.37 -10.89
C ASP A 7 5.22 -24.92 -12.32
N TYR A 8 4.23 -25.77 -12.55
CA TYR A 8 3.93 -26.29 -13.88
C TYR A 8 3.41 -25.18 -14.81
N ILE A 9 2.50 -24.33 -14.31
CA ILE A 9 1.98 -23.17 -15.04
C ILE A 9 3.14 -22.21 -15.38
N ILE A 10 4.01 -21.89 -14.41
CA ILE A 10 5.17 -21.02 -14.59
C ILE A 10 6.08 -21.58 -15.68
N ARG A 11 6.44 -22.88 -15.64
CA ARG A 11 7.26 -23.51 -16.68
C ARG A 11 6.60 -23.50 -18.05
N ASN A 12 5.29 -23.72 -18.11
CA ASN A 12 4.55 -23.71 -19.37
C ASN A 12 4.47 -22.30 -19.98
N VAL A 13 4.21 -21.28 -19.15
CA VAL A 13 4.21 -19.86 -19.55
C VAL A 13 5.59 -19.40 -20.02
N ILE A 14 6.67 -19.84 -19.36
CA ILE A 14 8.05 -19.59 -19.80
C ILE A 14 8.31 -20.24 -21.18
N ARG A 15 7.80 -21.45 -21.43
CA ARG A 15 7.95 -22.13 -22.73
C ARG A 15 7.15 -21.43 -23.84
N GLN A 16 5.95 -20.95 -23.55
CA GLN A 16 5.12 -20.23 -24.53
C GLN A 16 5.64 -18.82 -24.85
N ARG A 17 6.41 -18.20 -23.94
CA ARG A 17 7.16 -16.95 -24.19
C ARG A 17 8.08 -17.05 -25.39
N ALA A 18 8.80 -18.17 -25.52
CA ALA A 18 9.76 -18.38 -26.60
C ALA A 18 9.09 -18.43 -27.98
N ILE A 19 7.77 -18.67 -28.02
CA ILE A 19 6.97 -18.85 -29.22
C ILE A 19 6.10 -17.59 -29.51
N LYS A 20 6.38 -16.44 -28.86
CA LYS A 20 5.71 -15.12 -29.09
C LYS A 20 4.18 -15.11 -28.92
N HIS A 21 3.57 -16.09 -28.26
CA HIS A 21 2.11 -16.16 -28.08
C HIS A 21 1.60 -15.59 -26.73
N ILE A 22 2.47 -15.16 -25.81
CA ILE A 22 2.07 -14.61 -24.50
C ILE A 22 2.90 -13.36 -24.17
N ASN A 23 2.22 -12.25 -23.89
CA ASN A 23 2.81 -11.04 -23.31
C ASN A 23 2.89 -11.19 -21.79
N TYR A 24 4.01 -10.78 -21.20
CA TYR A 24 4.14 -10.74 -19.73
C TYR A 24 3.45 -9.49 -19.18
N PRO A 25 2.98 -9.54 -17.92
CA PRO A 25 2.54 -8.35 -17.21
C PRO A 25 3.60 -7.25 -17.27
N THR A 26 3.13 -6.04 -17.46
CA THR A 26 3.89 -4.79 -17.52
C THR A 26 3.86 -4.08 -16.17
N LYS A 27 4.54 -2.94 -16.08
CA LYS A 27 4.46 -2.06 -14.90
C LYS A 27 3.04 -1.52 -14.68
N GLU A 28 2.27 -1.35 -15.75
CA GLU A 28 0.88 -0.91 -15.66
C GLU A 28 0.02 -1.99 -14.99
N ASP A 29 0.21 -3.26 -15.37
CA ASP A 29 -0.50 -4.39 -14.76
C ASP A 29 -0.17 -4.53 -13.26
N LEU A 30 1.09 -4.32 -12.87
CA LEU A 30 1.50 -4.32 -11.46
C LEU A 30 0.84 -3.17 -10.68
N SER A 31 0.84 -1.96 -11.24
CA SER A 31 0.20 -0.80 -10.63
C SER A 31 -1.33 -0.98 -10.51
N GLY A 32 -1.96 -1.54 -11.55
CA GLY A 32 -3.38 -1.87 -11.54
C GLY A 32 -3.74 -2.95 -10.52
N ALA A 33 -2.89 -3.98 -10.37
CA ALA A 33 -3.06 -5.00 -9.35
C ALA A 33 -2.93 -4.43 -7.93
N ALA A 34 -1.93 -3.57 -7.68
CA ALA A 34 -1.78 -2.87 -6.41
C ALA A 34 -2.99 -1.98 -6.12
N THR A 35 -3.44 -1.17 -7.07
CA THR A 35 -4.64 -0.33 -6.95
C THR A 35 -5.89 -1.15 -6.63
N GLY A 36 -6.06 -2.30 -7.29
CA GLY A 36 -7.16 -3.22 -7.01
C GLY A 36 -7.11 -3.80 -5.59
N LEU A 37 -5.91 -4.14 -5.10
CA LEU A 37 -5.71 -4.61 -3.73
C LEU A 37 -6.07 -3.53 -2.70
N LEU A 38 -5.61 -2.29 -2.89
CA LEU A 38 -5.90 -1.16 -2.00
C LEU A 38 -7.40 -0.85 -1.97
N ARG A 39 -8.07 -0.92 -3.13
CA ARG A 39 -9.53 -0.78 -3.20
C ARG A 39 -10.25 -1.85 -2.39
N LEU A 40 -9.81 -3.11 -2.44
CA LEU A 40 -10.39 -4.18 -1.62
C LEU A 40 -10.09 -3.96 -0.13
N GLN A 41 -8.88 -3.52 0.20
CA GLN A 41 -8.48 -3.18 1.56
C GLN A 41 -9.43 -2.16 2.17
N ASP A 42 -9.67 -1.06 1.47
CA ASP A 42 -10.64 -0.04 1.84
C ASP A 42 -12.08 -0.59 1.95
N THR A 43 -12.55 -1.23 0.88
CA THR A 43 -13.94 -1.69 0.76
C THR A 43 -14.32 -2.64 1.88
N TYR A 44 -13.42 -3.53 2.28
CA TYR A 44 -13.66 -4.53 3.30
C TYR A 44 -12.99 -4.22 4.64
N ARG A 45 -12.43 -3.01 4.81
CA ARG A 45 -11.71 -2.59 6.02
C ARG A 45 -10.66 -3.61 6.47
N MET A 46 -9.90 -4.14 5.51
CA MET A 46 -8.92 -5.20 5.77
C MET A 46 -7.67 -4.63 6.45
N ASN A 47 -7.11 -5.40 7.38
CA ASN A 47 -5.86 -5.03 8.03
C ASN A 47 -4.66 -5.32 7.11
N THR A 48 -3.74 -4.36 6.96
CA THR A 48 -2.54 -4.46 6.13
C THR A 48 -1.69 -5.68 6.48
N LYS A 49 -1.49 -5.94 7.78
CA LYS A 49 -0.69 -7.06 8.27
C LYS A 49 -1.34 -8.40 7.97
N ASP A 50 -2.66 -8.48 8.08
CA ASP A 50 -3.39 -9.70 7.71
C ASP A 50 -3.28 -9.98 6.21
N ILE A 51 -3.40 -8.96 5.36
CA ILE A 51 -3.17 -9.11 3.91
C ILE A 51 -1.73 -9.59 3.66
N ALA A 52 -0.74 -8.95 4.29
CA ALA A 52 0.66 -9.29 4.12
C ALA A 52 1.02 -10.68 4.70
N ASP A 53 0.29 -11.16 5.71
CA ASP A 53 0.37 -12.54 6.22
C ASP A 53 -0.36 -13.57 5.32
N GLY A 54 -1.02 -13.10 4.25
CA GLY A 54 -1.80 -13.93 3.35
C GLY A 54 -3.15 -14.39 3.93
N LYS A 55 -3.67 -13.70 4.94
CA LYS A 55 -5.00 -13.94 5.51
C LYS A 55 -6.04 -13.08 4.81
N ILE A 56 -7.13 -13.71 4.36
CA ILE A 56 -8.23 -13.01 3.68
C ILE A 56 -9.48 -13.09 4.55
N LEU A 57 -9.73 -12.06 5.35
CA LEU A 57 -10.91 -11.94 6.22
C LEU A 57 -11.17 -13.25 7.00
N ASN A 58 -12.40 -13.77 6.94
CA ASN A 58 -12.83 -15.02 7.58
C ASN A 58 -12.62 -16.26 6.68
N SER A 59 -11.91 -16.13 5.55
CA SER A 59 -11.65 -17.25 4.67
C SER A 59 -10.68 -18.23 5.31
N GLN A 60 -10.95 -19.52 5.15
CA GLN A 60 -10.01 -20.58 5.49
C GLN A 60 -8.85 -20.66 4.48
N MET A 61 -8.97 -19.98 3.33
CA MET A 61 -7.91 -19.90 2.34
C MET A 61 -6.80 -18.96 2.83
N ARG A 62 -5.55 -19.40 2.69
CA ARG A 62 -4.37 -18.58 2.89
C ARG A 62 -3.62 -18.42 1.58
N THR A 63 -3.16 -17.21 1.30
CA THR A 63 -2.25 -16.93 0.20
C THR A 63 -0.80 -16.98 0.68
N VAL A 64 0.13 -16.85 -0.25
CA VAL A 64 1.54 -16.68 0.09
C VAL A 64 1.70 -15.37 0.86
N ALA A 65 2.46 -15.40 1.96
CA ALA A 65 2.79 -14.21 2.72
C ALA A 65 3.73 -13.33 1.91
N LEU A 66 3.49 -12.02 1.96
CA LEU A 66 4.28 -11.00 1.28
C LEU A 66 5.61 -10.79 2.00
N ASN A 67 6.69 -10.59 1.26
CA ASN A 67 7.95 -10.13 1.84
C ASN A 67 7.97 -8.59 1.98
N ALA A 68 9.04 -8.02 2.52
CA ALA A 68 9.19 -6.59 2.70
C ALA A 68 9.20 -5.82 1.36
N GLY A 69 9.84 -6.38 0.34
CA GLY A 69 9.86 -5.85 -1.03
C GLY A 69 8.47 -5.83 -1.67
N ASP A 70 7.67 -6.89 -1.50
CA ASP A 70 6.29 -6.93 -1.98
C ASP A 70 5.44 -5.82 -1.32
N CYS A 71 5.58 -5.64 0.01
CA CYS A 71 4.88 -4.58 0.75
C CYS A 71 5.35 -3.18 0.30
N PHE A 72 6.65 -3.03 0.03
CA PHE A 72 7.21 -1.79 -0.50
C PHE A 72 6.64 -1.46 -1.88
N GLU A 73 6.54 -2.42 -2.81
CA GLU A 73 5.97 -2.17 -4.14
C GLU A 73 4.49 -1.76 -4.07
N ILE A 74 3.71 -2.33 -3.16
CA ILE A 74 2.32 -1.90 -2.92
C ILE A 74 2.28 -0.46 -2.39
N GLY A 75 3.10 -0.15 -1.37
CA GLY A 75 3.20 1.20 -0.82
C GLY A 75 3.74 2.23 -1.80
N HIS A 76 4.63 1.82 -2.70
CA HIS A 76 5.22 2.64 -3.75
C HIS A 76 4.22 2.94 -4.86
N ALA A 77 3.39 1.97 -5.25
CA ALA A 77 2.27 2.21 -6.16
C ALA A 77 1.28 3.23 -5.56
N ALA A 78 0.95 3.10 -4.27
CA ALA A 78 0.13 4.08 -3.55
C ALA A 78 0.79 5.48 -3.54
N TYR A 79 2.10 5.54 -3.30
CA TYR A 79 2.87 6.78 -3.26
C TYR A 79 2.81 7.53 -4.61
N HIS A 80 2.99 6.82 -5.72
CA HIS A 80 2.88 7.39 -7.06
C HIS A 80 1.46 7.84 -7.40
N ALA A 81 0.44 7.18 -6.85
CA ALA A 81 -0.95 7.60 -6.93
C ALA A 81 -1.32 8.74 -5.97
N HIS A 82 -0.37 9.22 -5.16
CA HIS A 82 -0.55 10.25 -4.12
C HIS A 82 -1.51 9.82 -3.00
N ASP A 83 -1.73 8.51 -2.86
CA ASP A 83 -2.49 7.90 -1.79
C ASP A 83 -1.59 7.69 -0.57
N TYR A 84 -1.30 8.79 0.11
CA TYR A 84 -0.42 8.77 1.28
C TYR A 84 -1.03 8.00 2.46
N TYR A 85 -2.36 7.85 2.49
CA TYR A 85 -3.05 7.01 3.47
C TYR A 85 -2.58 5.56 3.39
N HIS A 86 -2.60 4.97 2.20
CA HIS A 86 -2.09 3.63 1.98
C HIS A 86 -0.57 3.55 1.99
N THR A 87 0.14 4.57 1.50
CA THR A 87 1.61 4.58 1.57
C THR A 87 2.10 4.41 3.01
N ILE A 88 1.55 5.15 3.98
CA ILE A 88 1.97 5.04 5.38
C ILE A 88 1.79 3.60 5.89
N MET A 89 0.62 3.01 5.66
CA MET A 89 0.31 1.67 6.16
C MET A 89 1.23 0.61 5.57
N TRP A 90 1.44 0.63 4.25
CA TRP A 90 2.24 -0.37 3.55
C TRP A 90 3.75 -0.18 3.75
N MET A 91 4.22 1.06 3.87
CA MET A 91 5.63 1.32 4.20
C MET A 91 5.98 0.95 5.65
N GLN A 92 5.04 1.11 6.59
CA GLN A 92 5.20 0.62 7.97
C GLN A 92 5.31 -0.91 8.01
N GLU A 93 4.43 -1.62 7.31
CA GLU A 93 4.49 -3.09 7.21
C GLU A 93 5.78 -3.55 6.51
N ALA A 94 6.19 -2.88 5.43
CA ALA A 94 7.44 -3.16 4.73
C ALA A 94 8.65 -2.99 5.67
N ARG A 95 8.68 -1.92 6.47
CA ARG A 95 9.73 -1.70 7.47
C ARG A 95 9.75 -2.81 8.53
N GLU A 96 8.59 -3.14 9.12
CA GLU A 96 8.49 -4.19 10.13
C GLU A 96 8.97 -5.55 9.63
N ARG A 97 8.76 -5.85 8.34
CA ARG A 97 9.23 -7.08 7.71
C ARG A 97 10.71 -7.02 7.38
N ALA A 98 11.20 -5.89 6.84
CA ALA A 98 12.61 -5.72 6.49
C ALA A 98 13.53 -5.93 7.70
N GLU A 99 13.11 -5.54 8.91
CA GLU A 99 13.84 -5.77 10.15
C GLU A 99 13.94 -7.27 10.54
N LYS A 100 13.06 -8.13 10.03
CA LYS A 100 12.98 -9.56 10.32
C LYS A 100 13.52 -10.45 9.20
N GLU A 101 13.76 -9.88 8.03
CA GLU A 101 14.28 -10.62 6.88
C GLU A 101 15.76 -10.95 7.04
N ALA A 102 16.10 -12.23 6.86
CA ALA A 102 17.50 -12.65 6.84
C ALA A 102 18.25 -12.11 5.60
N ILE A 103 17.54 -12.02 4.48
CA ILE A 103 18.03 -11.46 3.22
C ILE A 103 17.12 -10.28 2.88
N PRO A 104 17.62 -9.03 2.96
CA PRO A 104 16.81 -7.85 2.65
C PRO A 104 16.30 -7.90 1.21
N THR A 105 14.99 -7.82 1.04
CA THR A 105 14.34 -7.73 -0.28
C THR A 105 14.17 -6.30 -0.78
N VAL A 106 14.43 -5.31 0.08
CA VAL A 106 14.28 -3.88 -0.20
C VAL A 106 15.31 -3.06 0.60
N ASN A 107 15.77 -1.94 0.05
CA ASN A 107 16.62 -0.99 0.78
C ASN A 107 15.77 -0.22 1.79
N LEU A 108 16.10 -0.34 3.08
CA LEU A 108 15.42 0.37 4.16
C LEU A 108 15.46 1.90 3.97
N GLU A 109 16.51 2.44 3.35
CA GLU A 109 16.60 3.88 3.02
C GLU A 109 15.44 4.34 2.14
N ASN A 110 15.05 3.53 1.14
CA ASN A 110 13.92 3.83 0.26
C ASN A 110 12.58 3.81 1.00
N ILE A 111 12.42 2.89 1.96
CA ILE A 111 11.23 2.82 2.81
C ILE A 111 11.14 4.09 3.66
N LEU A 112 12.25 4.48 4.31
CA LEU A 112 12.31 5.65 5.17
C LEU A 112 12.01 6.95 4.40
N GLU A 113 12.58 7.13 3.20
CA GLU A 113 12.34 8.32 2.38
C GLU A 113 10.85 8.48 2.02
N GLN A 114 10.21 7.42 1.50
CA GLN A 114 8.80 7.48 1.10
C GLN A 114 7.84 7.55 2.29
N LEU A 115 8.12 6.81 3.37
CA LEU A 115 7.30 6.84 4.58
C LEU A 115 7.34 8.23 5.24
N ALA A 116 8.52 8.85 5.34
CA ALA A 116 8.67 10.18 5.90
C ALA A 116 7.94 11.23 5.07
N PHE A 117 8.05 11.17 3.74
CA PHE A 117 7.30 12.08 2.87
C PHE A 117 5.79 11.89 2.99
N ALA A 118 5.29 10.65 3.03
CA ALA A 118 3.87 10.38 3.21
C ALA A 118 3.36 10.86 4.58
N LEU A 119 4.14 10.66 5.64
CA LEU A 119 3.84 11.20 6.98
C LEU A 119 3.77 12.72 6.98
N TYR A 120 4.71 13.40 6.31
CA TYR A 120 4.68 14.85 6.11
C TYR A 120 3.37 15.28 5.42
N LYS A 121 3.00 14.62 4.32
CA LYS A 121 1.77 14.91 3.56
C LYS A 121 0.49 14.69 4.37
N GLN A 122 0.53 13.81 5.37
CA GLN A 122 -0.57 13.54 6.31
C GLN A 122 -0.51 14.39 7.60
N GLY A 123 0.35 15.41 7.66
CA GLY A 123 0.46 16.34 8.80
C GLY A 123 1.27 15.81 9.99
N ASN A 124 1.99 14.69 9.84
CA ASN A 124 2.78 14.08 10.91
C ASN A 124 4.22 14.61 10.92
N LEU A 125 4.39 15.93 10.93
CA LEU A 125 5.67 16.59 10.68
C LEU A 125 6.79 16.16 11.62
N LYS A 126 6.52 16.08 12.94
CA LYS A 126 7.51 15.59 13.91
C LYS A 126 7.96 14.14 13.64
N ARG A 127 7.06 13.28 13.18
CA ARG A 127 7.40 11.87 12.83
C ARG A 127 8.21 11.81 11.54
N ALA A 128 7.83 12.60 10.54
CA ALA A 128 8.58 12.72 9.29
C ALA A 128 10.02 13.17 9.55
N LEU A 129 10.20 14.14 10.45
CA LEU A 129 11.52 14.62 10.89
C LEU A 129 12.36 13.51 11.55
N LEU A 130 11.78 12.74 12.46
CA LEU A 130 12.49 11.62 13.10
C LEU A 130 12.94 10.55 12.10
N LEU A 131 12.12 10.25 11.08
CA LEU A 131 12.51 9.29 10.04
C LEU A 131 13.60 9.85 9.12
N MET A 132 13.59 11.16 8.84
CA MET A 132 14.65 11.81 8.08
C MET A 132 15.97 11.89 8.87
N ASP A 133 15.91 12.12 10.19
CA ASP A 133 17.07 12.03 11.09
C ASP A 133 17.64 10.59 11.06
N GLU A 134 16.77 9.57 11.15
CA GLU A 134 17.19 8.16 11.03
C GLU A 134 17.86 7.86 9.67
N LEU A 135 17.24 8.30 8.57
CA LEU A 135 17.77 8.13 7.22
C LEU A 135 19.14 8.80 7.07
N TYR A 136 19.27 10.03 7.55
CA TYR A 136 20.53 10.78 7.52
C TYR A 136 21.64 10.06 8.28
N HIS A 137 21.36 9.58 9.50
CA HIS A 137 22.31 8.81 10.29
C HIS A 137 22.72 7.51 9.61
N ARG A 138 21.78 6.76 9.04
CA ARG A 138 22.07 5.50 8.34
C ARG A 138 23.01 5.71 7.15
N ILE A 139 22.73 6.73 6.33
CA ILE A 139 23.52 7.05 5.15
C ILE A 139 24.92 7.53 5.55
N PHE A 140 25.02 8.39 6.57
CA PHE A 140 26.32 8.86 7.08
C PHE A 140 27.20 7.71 7.60
N HIS A 141 26.60 6.66 8.16
CA HIS A 141 27.33 5.48 8.63
C HIS A 141 27.60 4.44 7.54
N SER A 142 26.78 4.37 6.48
CA SER A 142 26.98 3.42 5.36
C SER A 142 28.04 3.89 4.37
N ALA A 143 28.23 5.20 4.23
CA ALA A 143 29.22 5.78 3.33
C ALA A 143 30.63 5.83 3.92
N ARG A 144 31.53 5.01 3.41
CA ARG A 144 32.98 5.08 3.65
C ARG A 144 33.71 6.20 2.90
N THR A 145 33.01 7.17 2.31
CA THR A 145 33.60 8.20 1.46
C THR A 145 33.01 9.57 1.73
N THR A 146 33.86 10.58 1.70
CA THR A 146 33.67 12.00 2.01
C THR A 146 32.67 12.76 1.11
N ASP A 147 31.74 12.06 0.46
CA ASP A 147 30.78 12.62 -0.51
C ASP A 147 29.37 12.03 -0.33
N SER A 148 29.00 11.70 0.91
CA SER A 148 27.68 11.18 1.26
C SER A 148 26.79 12.26 1.85
N ASP A 149 26.62 13.35 1.11
CA ASP A 149 25.45 14.21 1.29
C ASP A 149 24.35 13.58 0.44
N HIS A 150 23.40 12.84 1.03
CA HIS A 150 22.10 12.65 0.36
C HIS A 150 21.39 14.00 0.44
N PRO A 151 21.40 14.82 -0.63
CA PRO A 151 21.05 16.23 -0.48
C PRO A 151 19.61 16.38 -0.02
N ARG A 152 18.74 15.43 -0.41
CA ARG A 152 17.31 15.46 -0.07
C ARG A 152 17.03 15.19 1.40
N ALA A 153 17.76 14.29 2.07
CA ALA A 153 17.46 13.99 3.47
C ALA A 153 17.77 15.21 4.34
N LYS A 154 18.96 15.81 4.15
CA LYS A 154 19.39 17.03 4.83
C LYS A 154 18.52 18.23 4.49
N VAL A 155 18.11 18.38 3.23
CA VAL A 155 17.16 19.43 2.81
C VAL A 155 15.81 19.24 3.49
N ASN A 156 15.26 18.02 3.50
CA ASN A 156 13.98 17.71 4.11
C ASN A 156 14.01 17.90 5.64
N VAL A 157 15.09 17.53 6.32
CA VAL A 157 15.26 17.82 7.76
C VAL A 157 15.11 19.31 8.01
N ARG A 158 15.85 20.13 7.26
CA ARG A 158 15.81 21.59 7.41
C ARG A 158 14.43 22.16 7.06
N GLU A 159 13.79 21.66 6.01
CA GLU A 159 12.44 22.07 5.63
C GLU A 159 11.43 21.76 6.75
N TYR A 160 11.47 20.56 7.31
CA TYR A 160 10.56 20.16 8.38
C TYR A 160 10.81 20.91 9.68
N GLU A 161 12.08 21.20 10.01
CA GLU A 161 12.42 22.06 11.15
C GLU A 161 11.86 23.48 10.96
N ASN A 162 12.04 24.09 9.79
CA ASN A 162 11.51 25.42 9.52
C ASN A 162 9.97 25.46 9.62
N LEU A 163 9.29 24.47 9.04
CA LEU A 163 7.83 24.36 9.15
C LEU A 163 7.36 24.21 10.60
N LEU A 164 8.09 23.46 11.43
CA LEU A 164 7.81 23.36 12.86
C LEU A 164 8.05 24.70 13.60
N GLU A 165 9.08 25.45 13.23
CA GLU A 165 9.32 26.79 13.79
C GLU A 165 8.20 27.77 13.42
N ASP A 166 7.72 27.72 12.17
CA ASP A 166 6.61 28.53 11.68
C ASP A 166 5.30 28.20 12.43
N ASP A 167 5.11 26.93 12.81
CA ASP A 167 4.02 26.46 13.68
C ASP A 167 4.23 26.79 15.17
N GLY A 168 5.32 27.51 15.52
CA GLY A 168 5.63 27.95 16.89
C GLY A 168 6.27 26.88 17.77
N VAL A 169 6.74 25.75 17.20
CA VAL A 169 7.43 24.69 17.93
C VAL A 169 8.90 25.05 18.09
N GLN A 170 9.35 25.19 19.35
CA GLN A 170 10.78 25.43 19.62
C GLN A 170 11.62 24.19 19.26
N ARG A 171 12.86 24.41 18.80
CA ARG A 171 13.80 23.35 18.38
C ARG A 171 13.93 22.19 19.36
N ILE A 172 13.98 22.49 20.66
CA ILE A 172 14.10 21.48 21.73
C ILE A 172 12.91 20.51 21.77
N HIS A 173 11.72 20.94 21.35
CA HIS A 173 10.48 20.15 21.39
C HIS A 173 10.17 19.45 20.07
N MET A 174 10.94 19.68 18.99
CA MET A 174 10.67 19.10 17.67
C MET A 174 10.79 17.57 17.65
N ARG A 175 11.74 17.01 18.42
CA ARG A 175 11.96 15.55 18.57
C ARG A 175 11.31 14.96 19.83
N GLN A 176 10.57 15.77 20.58
CA GLN A 176 9.89 15.36 21.81
C GLN A 176 8.37 15.40 21.62
N ASP A 177 7.64 14.74 22.52
CA ASP A 177 6.18 14.75 22.56
C ASP A 177 5.55 14.46 21.19
N ILE A 178 5.93 13.30 20.64
CA ILE A 178 5.53 12.87 19.30
C ILE A 178 4.06 12.40 19.34
N PRO A 179 3.12 13.08 18.66
CA PRO A 179 1.72 12.69 18.68
C PRO A 179 1.49 11.30 18.07
N PRO A 180 0.35 10.64 18.35
CA PRO A 180 -0.09 9.47 17.59
C PRO A 180 -0.12 9.74 16.09
N VAL A 181 0.04 8.70 15.27
CA VAL A 181 -0.03 8.85 13.81
C VAL A 181 -1.44 9.28 13.42
N HIS A 182 -1.53 10.43 12.77
CA HIS A 182 -2.73 10.92 12.12
C HIS A 182 -2.73 10.42 10.68
N ASN A 183 -3.56 9.43 10.36
CA ASN A 183 -3.64 8.86 9.01
C ASN A 183 -5.09 8.84 8.53
N ILE A 184 -5.56 9.99 8.04
CA ILE A 184 -6.91 10.14 7.52
C ILE A 184 -6.93 9.75 6.05
N ARG A 185 -7.93 8.95 5.68
CA ARG A 185 -8.20 8.63 4.29
C ARG A 185 -8.85 9.84 3.62
N ASP A 186 -8.33 10.25 2.48
CA ASP A 186 -8.95 11.32 1.69
C ASP A 186 -10.32 10.84 1.19
N GLU A 187 -11.37 11.39 1.79
CA GLU A 187 -12.73 11.19 1.35
C GLU A 187 -12.97 12.22 0.24
N ASN A 188 -12.96 11.78 -1.02
CA ASN A 188 -13.28 12.67 -2.15
C ASN A 188 -14.67 13.29 -1.94
N ASP A 189 -14.73 14.51 -1.41
CA ASP A 189 -15.96 15.27 -1.10
C ASP A 189 -16.88 15.43 -2.33
N LEU A 190 -16.29 15.31 -3.53
CA LEU A 190 -16.98 15.41 -4.81
C LEU A 190 -17.99 14.28 -5.09
N ASP A 191 -17.92 13.17 -4.35
CA ASP A 191 -18.76 11.99 -4.59
C ASP A 191 -20.00 11.93 -3.68
N GLU A 192 -20.25 12.96 -2.87
CA GLU A 192 -21.41 13.08 -1.95
C GLU A 192 -21.62 11.82 -1.07
N GLY A 193 -20.54 11.09 -0.75
CA GLY A 193 -20.58 9.85 0.03
C GLY A 193 -21.02 8.60 -0.74
N SER A 194 -21.17 8.65 -2.07
CA SER A 194 -21.57 7.49 -2.89
C SER A 194 -20.60 6.31 -2.74
N ARG A 195 -19.29 6.57 -2.67
CA ARG A 195 -18.24 5.59 -2.39
C ARG A 195 -18.45 4.91 -1.05
N LEU A 196 -18.78 5.67 0.00
CA LEU A 196 -19.01 5.11 1.33
C LEU A 196 -20.26 4.21 1.33
N ILE A 197 -21.33 4.62 0.64
CA ILE A 197 -22.55 3.82 0.48
C ILE A 197 -22.24 2.54 -0.30
N TYR A 198 -21.46 2.63 -1.38
CA TYR A 198 -21.03 1.48 -2.17
C TYR A 198 -20.23 0.48 -1.31
N GLU A 199 -19.24 0.97 -0.57
CA GLU A 199 -18.41 0.12 0.29
C GLU A 199 -19.23 -0.52 1.42
N ALA A 200 -20.14 0.23 2.04
CA ALA A 200 -21.08 -0.29 3.03
C ALA A 200 -22.01 -1.36 2.43
N SER A 201 -22.47 -1.18 1.19
CA SER A 201 -23.28 -2.16 0.48
C SER A 201 -22.52 -3.47 0.24
N CYS A 202 -21.24 -3.39 -0.15
CA CYS A 202 -20.37 -4.57 -0.28
C CYS A 202 -20.20 -5.33 1.04
N ARG A 203 -20.24 -4.63 2.17
CA ARG A 203 -20.17 -5.22 3.52
C ARG A 203 -21.53 -5.64 4.10
N GLN A 204 -22.63 -5.43 3.37
CA GLN A 204 -24.00 -5.67 3.83
C GLN A 204 -24.39 -4.81 5.05
N GLU A 205 -23.80 -3.61 5.17
CA GLU A 205 -24.08 -2.66 6.24
C GLU A 205 -25.26 -1.73 5.91
N VAL A 206 -25.75 -1.73 4.67
CA VAL A 206 -26.88 -0.92 4.22
C VAL A 206 -28.19 -1.69 4.34
N SER A 207 -29.14 -1.16 5.12
CA SER A 207 -30.51 -1.69 5.19
C SER A 207 -31.30 -1.28 3.95
N ILE A 208 -31.81 -2.26 3.20
CA ILE A 208 -32.73 -2.01 2.09
C ILE A 208 -34.16 -2.13 2.61
N ASP A 209 -35.05 -1.24 2.16
CA ASP A 209 -36.48 -1.34 2.47
C ASP A 209 -37.03 -2.70 2.00
N THR A 210 -37.70 -3.42 2.92
CA THR A 210 -38.28 -4.74 2.65
C THR A 210 -39.31 -4.72 1.52
N VAL A 211 -40.06 -3.61 1.36
CA VAL A 211 -41.04 -3.48 0.27
C VAL A 211 -40.31 -3.36 -1.06
N ALA A 212 -39.29 -2.51 -1.16
CA ALA A 212 -38.42 -2.45 -2.33
C ALA A 212 -37.75 -3.80 -2.64
N GLN A 213 -37.20 -4.49 -1.62
CA GLN A 213 -36.55 -5.79 -1.77
C GLN A 213 -37.49 -6.85 -2.34
N SER A 214 -38.75 -6.87 -1.91
CA SER A 214 -39.78 -7.80 -2.39
C SER A 214 -40.11 -7.68 -3.88
N ARG A 215 -39.79 -6.53 -4.50
CA ARG A 215 -40.01 -6.27 -5.92
C ARG A 215 -38.89 -6.83 -6.80
N PHE A 216 -37.73 -7.15 -6.23
CA PHE A 216 -36.62 -7.75 -6.96
C PHE A 216 -36.77 -9.27 -6.97
N TYR A 217 -36.72 -9.86 -8.17
CA TYR A 217 -36.71 -11.30 -8.36
C TYR A 217 -35.45 -11.71 -9.11
N CYS A 218 -34.71 -12.66 -8.55
CA CYS A 218 -33.58 -13.29 -9.23
C CYS A 218 -34.14 -14.30 -10.23
N TYR A 219 -33.74 -14.18 -11.50
CA TYR A 219 -34.04 -15.18 -12.52
C TYR A 219 -32.77 -15.52 -13.29
N TYR A 220 -32.64 -16.78 -13.65
CA TYR A 220 -31.53 -17.26 -14.46
C TYR A 220 -31.88 -17.05 -15.93
N LYS A 221 -31.19 -16.12 -16.60
CA LYS A 221 -31.42 -15.81 -18.01
C LYS A 221 -30.55 -16.69 -18.90
N MET A 222 -31.18 -17.62 -19.61
CA MET A 222 -30.54 -18.64 -20.47
C MET A 222 -30.48 -18.25 -21.95
N ASP A 223 -30.97 -17.06 -22.31
CA ASP A 223 -31.29 -16.71 -23.70
C ASP A 223 -30.06 -16.57 -24.61
N ARG A 224 -28.83 -16.63 -24.05
CA ARG A 224 -27.57 -16.79 -24.80
C ARG A 224 -26.53 -17.61 -24.00
N PRO A 225 -26.49 -18.95 -24.15
CA PRO A 225 -25.50 -19.79 -23.49
C PRO A 225 -24.09 -19.72 -24.12
N TYR A 226 -23.92 -19.01 -25.24
CA TYR A 226 -22.67 -18.93 -26.00
C TYR A 226 -22.24 -17.48 -26.23
N LEU A 227 -21.59 -16.86 -25.24
CA LEU A 227 -20.49 -15.96 -25.57
C LEU A 227 -19.24 -16.84 -25.71
N ARG A 228 -19.09 -17.50 -26.87
CA ARG A 228 -17.78 -17.94 -27.34
C ARG A 228 -17.07 -16.67 -27.80
N LEU A 229 -16.09 -16.22 -27.03
CA LEU A 229 -15.11 -15.24 -27.52
C LEU A 229 -14.43 -15.89 -28.74
N ALA A 230 -14.61 -15.27 -29.91
CA ALA A 230 -13.96 -15.64 -31.15
C ALA A 230 -12.45 -15.37 -31.07
#